data_AF-A0AAV8WT99-F1
#
_entry.id   AF-A0AAV8WT99-F1
#
_cell.length_a   1.000
_cell.length_b   1.000
_cell.length_c   1.000
_cell.angle_alpha   90.00
_cell.angle_beta   90.00
_cell.angle_gamma   90.00
#
_symmetry.space_group_name_H-M   'P 1'
#
loop_
_entity.id
_entity.type
_entity.pdbx_description
1 polymer ?
#
loop_
_entity_poly.entity_id
_entity_poly.type
_entity_poly.pdbx_seq_one_letter_code
_entity_poly.pdbx_strand_id
1 'polypeptide(L)'
;MEYNYVQKALYHLFQLTSTFQEARPDIFNLVLSVMEAHIGRFGVQMAATACLYNLTRGELSKNIHPKALRIGVNLTLFAMETFPEEFQLQKNSLLTLCSDRILQEVNFNRFRCAKLVLDALCHFEDVNMNRMAVAICSILAAKVSTEETSKLGAKPVYMKKLLAMVQSRVESKMSDITLKFTLSALWNLTDESAATCTVFLEQGGAYLFLNVLKTFKDDSAIETKVLGKQNIFKVHFVLYESYCRCFNEFIETESCFA
;
A
#
# COMPACT_ATOMS: atom_id res chain seq x y z
N MET A 1 -5.70 -34.14 14.15
CA MET A 1 -5.03 -34.83 13.03
C MET A 1 -5.46 -34.29 11.66
N GLU A 2 -6.74 -33.99 11.44
CA GLU A 2 -7.27 -33.53 10.13
C GLU A 2 -6.61 -32.24 9.58
N TYR A 3 -6.36 -31.23 10.40
CA TYR A 3 -5.78 -29.96 9.92
C TYR A 3 -4.38 -30.11 9.33
N ASN A 4 -3.61 -31.09 9.79
CA ASN A 4 -2.29 -31.41 9.25
C ASN A 4 -2.40 -31.98 7.83
N TYR A 5 -3.45 -32.75 7.54
CA TYR A 5 -3.72 -33.28 6.20
C TYR A 5 -4.13 -32.18 5.22
N VAL A 6 -5.05 -31.29 5.63
CA VAL A 6 -5.50 -30.16 4.79
C VAL A 6 -4.33 -29.24 4.44
N GLN A 7 -3.51 -28.88 5.43
CA GLN A 7 -2.30 -28.08 5.21
C GLN A 7 -1.34 -28.77 4.21
N LYS A 8 -1.07 -30.07 4.39
CA LYS A 8 -0.20 -30.83 3.47
C LYS A 8 -0.77 -30.87 2.05
N ALA A 9 -2.06 -31.11 1.91
CA ALA A 9 -2.73 -31.10 0.60
C ALA A 9 -2.59 -29.74 -0.08
N LEU A 10 -2.75 -28.63 0.65
CA LEU A 10 -2.52 -27.29 0.12
C LEU A 10 -1.06 -27.04 -0.26
N TYR A 11 -0.08 -27.56 0.48
CA TYR A 11 1.31 -27.44 0.07
C TYR A 11 1.60 -28.17 -1.24
N HIS A 12 1.05 -29.38 -1.43
CA HIS A 12 1.16 -30.07 -2.72
C HIS A 12 0.43 -29.32 -3.83
N LEU A 13 -0.75 -28.77 -3.54
CA LEU A 13 -1.48 -27.93 -4.49
C LEU A 13 -0.67 -26.68 -4.85
N PHE A 14 -0.01 -26.03 -3.89
CA PHE A 14 0.84 -24.87 -4.15
C PHE A 14 1.93 -25.21 -5.19
N GLN A 15 2.60 -26.35 -5.04
CA GLN A 15 3.60 -26.81 -6.02
C GLN A 15 2.99 -26.97 -7.42
N LEU A 16 1.80 -27.56 -7.52
CA LEU A 16 1.10 -27.73 -8.80
C LEU A 16 0.65 -26.39 -9.41
N THR A 17 0.08 -25.49 -8.60
CA THR A 17 -0.41 -24.19 -9.08
C THR A 17 0.71 -23.33 -9.69
N SER A 18 1.95 -23.53 -9.28
CA SER A 18 3.11 -22.82 -9.82
C SER A 18 3.40 -23.13 -11.29
N THR A 19 2.89 -24.25 -11.81
CA THR A 19 3.12 -24.69 -13.20
C THR A 19 1.96 -24.36 -14.13
N PHE A 20 0.81 -23.93 -13.59
CA PHE A 20 -0.37 -23.62 -14.38
C PHE A 20 -0.11 -22.44 -15.32
N GLN A 21 -0.51 -22.65 -16.59
CA GLN A 21 -0.45 -21.66 -17.68
C GLN A 21 -1.82 -21.10 -18.03
N GLU A 22 -2.89 -21.80 -17.63
CA GLU A 22 -4.27 -21.40 -17.85
C GLU A 22 -4.97 -21.17 -16.51
N ALA A 23 -5.96 -20.27 -16.52
CA ALA A 23 -6.70 -19.96 -15.31
C ALA A 23 -7.53 -21.18 -14.87
N ARG A 24 -7.54 -21.43 -13.56
CA ARG A 24 -8.28 -22.52 -12.94
C ARG A 24 -9.29 -21.99 -11.93
N PRO A 25 -10.44 -21.44 -12.37
CA PRO A 25 -11.49 -20.93 -11.48
C PRO A 25 -12.03 -22.00 -10.52
N ASP A 26 -12.06 -23.25 -10.95
CA ASP A 26 -12.45 -24.42 -10.16
C ASP A 26 -11.51 -24.61 -8.95
N ILE A 27 -10.19 -24.62 -9.19
CA ILE A 27 -9.19 -24.75 -8.12
C ILE A 27 -9.16 -23.49 -7.25
N PHE A 28 -9.31 -22.31 -7.84
CA PHE A 28 -9.41 -21.06 -7.10
C PHE A 28 -10.55 -21.11 -6.08
N ASN A 29 -11.77 -21.47 -6.51
CA ASN A 29 -12.92 -21.60 -5.62
C ASN A 29 -12.76 -22.69 -4.55
N LEU A 30 -12.06 -23.79 -4.88
CA LEU A 30 -11.71 -24.82 -3.90
C LEU A 30 -10.83 -24.25 -2.79
N VAL A 31 -9.78 -23.49 -3.14
CA VAL A 31 -8.88 -22.85 -2.16
C VAL A 31 -9.65 -21.87 -1.28
N LEU A 32 -10.57 -21.07 -1.85
CA LEU A 32 -11.42 -20.15 -1.07
C LEU A 32 -12.24 -20.89 -0.01
N SER A 33 -12.83 -22.01 -0.38
CA SER A 33 -13.65 -22.83 0.54
C SER A 33 -12.81 -23.36 1.71
N VAL A 34 -11.58 -23.79 1.42
CA VAL A 34 -10.64 -24.28 2.45
C VAL A 34 -10.19 -23.14 3.37
N MET A 35 -9.93 -21.94 2.83
CA MET A 35 -9.59 -20.77 3.65
C MET A 35 -10.71 -20.40 4.59
N GLU A 36 -11.95 -20.36 4.11
CA GLU A 36 -13.13 -20.00 4.91
C GLU A 36 -13.37 -21.01 6.04
N ALA A 37 -13.27 -22.32 5.74
CA ALA A 37 -13.44 -23.39 6.73
C ALA A 37 -12.34 -23.41 7.82
N HIS A 38 -11.19 -22.78 7.57
CA HIS A 38 -10.01 -22.86 8.44
C HIS A 38 -9.39 -21.49 8.72
N ILE A 39 -10.24 -20.48 8.89
CA ILE A 39 -9.89 -19.08 9.07
C ILE A 39 -8.80 -18.84 10.14
N GLY A 40 -8.88 -19.55 11.29
CA GLY A 40 -7.93 -19.41 12.40
C GLY A 40 -6.72 -20.38 12.37
N ARG A 41 -6.50 -21.11 11.28
CA ARG A 41 -5.41 -22.10 11.18
C ARG A 41 -4.27 -21.56 10.34
N PHE A 42 -3.23 -21.06 11.00
CA PHE A 42 -2.04 -20.47 10.36
C PHE A 42 -1.50 -21.31 9.20
N GLY A 43 -1.17 -22.58 9.44
CA GLY A 43 -0.58 -23.44 8.41
C GLY A 43 -1.44 -23.60 7.15
N VAL A 44 -2.77 -23.58 7.32
CA VAL A 44 -3.73 -23.63 6.19
C VAL A 44 -3.75 -22.29 5.45
N GLN A 45 -3.87 -21.17 6.17
CA GLN A 45 -3.87 -19.83 5.57
C GLN A 45 -2.55 -19.52 4.85
N MET A 46 -1.42 -19.95 5.39
CA MET A 46 -0.10 -19.83 4.77
C MET A 46 -0.03 -20.48 3.40
N ALA A 47 -0.42 -21.75 3.33
CA ALA A 47 -0.39 -22.50 2.08
C ALA A 47 -1.46 -21.98 1.09
N ALA A 48 -2.66 -21.64 1.59
CA ALA A 48 -3.75 -21.16 0.77
C ALA A 48 -3.46 -19.77 0.14
N THR A 49 -2.90 -18.83 0.89
CA THR A 49 -2.50 -17.51 0.35
C THR A 49 -1.42 -17.64 -0.73
N ALA A 50 -0.51 -18.61 -0.60
CA ALA A 50 0.46 -18.93 -1.64
C ALA A 50 -0.20 -19.49 -2.90
N CYS A 51 -1.18 -20.39 -2.75
CA CYS A 51 -1.99 -20.91 -3.86
C CYS A 51 -2.77 -19.78 -4.56
N LEU A 52 -3.41 -18.88 -3.80
CA LEU A 52 -4.17 -17.76 -4.38
C LEU A 52 -3.29 -16.89 -5.27
N TYR A 53 -2.10 -16.50 -4.78
CA TYR A 53 -1.15 -15.75 -5.58
C TYR A 53 -0.85 -16.45 -6.92
N ASN A 54 -0.47 -17.73 -6.87
CA ASN A 54 -0.16 -18.50 -8.08
C ASN A 54 -1.35 -18.59 -9.05
N LEU A 55 -2.57 -18.74 -8.52
CA LEU A 55 -3.79 -18.85 -9.30
C LEU A 55 -4.27 -17.51 -9.91
N THR A 56 -3.77 -16.38 -9.40
CA THR A 56 -4.12 -15.04 -9.89
C THR A 56 -2.97 -14.26 -10.51
N ARG A 57 -1.77 -14.83 -10.63
CA ARG A 57 -0.61 -14.11 -11.19
C ARG A 57 -0.82 -13.77 -12.66
N GLY A 58 -0.41 -12.55 -13.04
CA GLY A 58 -0.48 -12.07 -14.42
C GLY A 58 -1.87 -12.20 -15.03
N GLU A 59 -1.91 -12.75 -16.25
CA GLU A 59 -3.11 -12.87 -17.07
C GLU A 59 -4.13 -13.89 -16.53
N LEU A 60 -3.71 -14.81 -15.64
CA LEU A 60 -4.61 -15.81 -15.06
C LEU A 60 -5.77 -15.14 -14.32
N SER A 61 -5.49 -14.02 -13.64
CA SER A 61 -6.52 -13.26 -12.93
C SER A 61 -7.67 -12.88 -13.83
N LYS A 62 -7.47 -12.56 -15.12
CA LYS A 62 -8.49 -12.06 -16.07
C LYS A 62 -9.63 -13.06 -16.33
N ASN A 63 -9.33 -14.34 -16.21
CA ASN A 63 -10.29 -15.44 -16.43
C ASN A 63 -10.92 -15.97 -15.13
N ILE A 64 -10.63 -15.34 -13.98
CA ILE A 64 -11.37 -15.58 -12.73
C ILE A 64 -12.52 -14.59 -12.63
N HIS A 65 -13.71 -15.05 -12.25
CA HIS A 65 -14.88 -14.17 -12.15
C HIS A 65 -14.67 -13.10 -11.04
N PRO A 66 -15.02 -11.81 -11.27
CA PRO A 66 -14.81 -10.73 -10.29
C PRO A 66 -15.42 -10.99 -8.90
N LYS A 67 -16.57 -11.66 -8.85
CA LYS A 67 -17.20 -12.11 -7.58
C LYS A 67 -16.30 -13.06 -6.79
N ALA A 68 -15.62 -14.00 -7.46
CA ALA A 68 -14.71 -14.94 -6.80
C ALA A 68 -13.44 -14.21 -6.35
N LEU A 69 -12.88 -13.32 -7.19
CA LEU A 69 -11.75 -12.47 -6.81
C LEU A 69 -12.06 -11.64 -5.55
N ARG A 70 -13.26 -11.05 -5.46
CA ARG A 70 -13.70 -10.32 -4.27
C ARG A 70 -13.67 -11.18 -3.00
N ILE A 71 -14.15 -12.43 -3.09
CA ILE A 71 -14.12 -13.36 -1.95
C ILE A 71 -12.67 -13.68 -1.57
N GLY A 72 -11.81 -13.98 -2.56
CA GLY A 72 -10.39 -14.20 -2.35
C GLY A 72 -9.69 -13.02 -1.69
N VAL A 73 -9.96 -11.79 -2.12
CA VAL A 73 -9.46 -10.57 -1.48
C VAL A 73 -9.93 -10.49 -0.04
N ASN A 74 -11.23 -10.68 0.24
CA ASN A 74 -11.74 -10.59 1.60
C ASN A 74 -11.12 -11.63 2.55
N LEU A 75 -10.93 -12.87 2.09
CA LEU A 75 -10.27 -13.93 2.84
C LEU A 75 -8.77 -13.65 3.02
N THR A 76 -8.11 -13.05 2.02
CA THR A 76 -6.71 -12.61 2.11
C THR A 76 -6.55 -11.52 3.17
N LEU A 77 -7.40 -10.48 3.15
CA LEU A 77 -7.41 -9.42 4.16
C LEU A 77 -7.69 -9.98 5.56
N PHE A 78 -8.58 -10.97 5.68
CA PHE A 78 -8.85 -11.63 6.95
C PHE A 78 -7.62 -12.40 7.46
N ALA A 79 -6.92 -13.12 6.59
CA ALA A 79 -5.68 -13.81 6.94
C ALA A 79 -4.60 -12.80 7.39
N MET A 80 -4.48 -11.65 6.71
CA MET A 80 -3.55 -10.58 7.10
C MET A 80 -3.85 -10.03 8.51
N GLU A 81 -5.13 -9.86 8.86
CA GLU A 81 -5.56 -9.39 10.19
C GLU A 81 -5.34 -10.44 11.28
N THR A 82 -5.54 -11.71 10.94
CA THR A 82 -5.40 -12.81 11.90
C THR A 82 -3.94 -13.13 12.20
N PHE A 83 -3.06 -12.93 11.21
CA PHE A 83 -1.64 -13.28 11.28
C PHE A 83 -0.75 -12.08 10.87
N PRO A 84 -0.80 -10.96 11.62
CA PRO A 84 -0.12 -9.72 11.23
C PRO A 84 1.41 -9.83 11.25
N GLU A 85 1.96 -10.66 12.14
CA GLU A 85 3.41 -10.82 12.34
C GLU A 85 4.04 -11.84 11.37
N GLU A 86 3.22 -12.55 10.60
CA GLU A 86 3.67 -13.67 9.77
C GLU A 86 4.17 -13.20 8.41
N PHE A 87 5.46 -12.87 8.33
CA PHE A 87 6.13 -12.29 7.15
C PHE A 87 5.72 -12.93 5.82
N GLN A 88 5.80 -14.25 5.71
CA GLN A 88 5.55 -14.94 4.45
C GLN A 88 4.05 -14.92 4.07
N LEU A 89 3.14 -14.91 5.04
CA LEU A 89 1.70 -14.72 4.80
C LEU A 89 1.44 -13.33 4.21
N GLN A 90 2.04 -12.32 4.83
CA GLN A 90 1.88 -10.92 4.44
C GLN A 90 2.46 -10.70 3.04
N LYS A 91 3.64 -11.26 2.75
CA LYS A 91 4.23 -11.24 1.41
C LYS A 91 3.35 -11.88 0.34
N ASN A 92 2.80 -13.08 0.58
CA ASN A 92 1.89 -13.75 -0.35
C ASN A 92 0.60 -12.93 -0.56
N SER A 93 0.10 -12.31 0.50
CA SER A 93 -1.08 -11.45 0.46
C SER A 93 -0.83 -10.20 -0.38
N LEU A 94 0.29 -9.51 -0.18
CA LEU A 94 0.69 -8.36 -1.00
C LEU A 94 0.88 -8.75 -2.48
N LEU A 95 1.50 -9.89 -2.76
CA LEU A 95 1.66 -10.40 -4.13
C LEU A 95 0.31 -10.61 -4.83
N THR A 96 -0.70 -11.12 -4.12
CA THR A 96 -2.06 -11.28 -4.63
C THR A 96 -2.74 -9.93 -4.84
N LEU A 97 -2.69 -9.05 -3.82
CA LEU A 97 -3.35 -7.75 -3.84
C LEU A 97 -2.73 -6.77 -4.85
N CYS A 98 -1.46 -6.93 -5.21
CA CYS A 98 -0.75 -6.10 -6.19
C CYS A 98 -1.24 -6.32 -7.65
N SER A 99 -2.24 -7.18 -7.88
CA SER A 99 -2.87 -7.33 -9.18
C SER A 99 -3.66 -6.07 -9.57
N ASP A 100 -3.28 -5.44 -10.70
CA ASP A 100 -3.98 -4.27 -11.24
C ASP A 100 -5.47 -4.54 -11.43
N ARG A 101 -5.83 -5.72 -11.95
CA ARG A 101 -7.23 -6.11 -12.11
C ARG A 101 -7.98 -6.08 -10.78
N ILE A 102 -7.37 -6.64 -9.73
CA ILE A 102 -7.98 -6.63 -8.40
C ILE A 102 -8.18 -5.20 -7.92
N LEU A 103 -7.13 -4.37 -7.94
CA LEU A 103 -7.18 -3.00 -7.41
C LEU A 103 -8.11 -2.08 -8.22
N GLN A 104 -8.22 -2.32 -9.54
CA GLN A 104 -8.97 -1.46 -10.45
C GLN A 104 -10.43 -1.87 -10.60
N GLU A 105 -10.71 -3.16 -10.83
CA GLU A 105 -12.02 -3.66 -11.29
C GLU A 105 -12.83 -4.36 -10.18
N VAL A 106 -12.19 -4.87 -9.13
CA VAL A 106 -12.89 -5.61 -8.08
C VAL A 106 -13.43 -4.65 -7.02
N ASN A 107 -14.69 -4.85 -6.63
CA ASN A 107 -15.32 -4.08 -5.56
C ASN A 107 -15.08 -4.77 -4.20
N PHE A 108 -14.21 -4.21 -3.37
CA PHE A 108 -13.89 -4.68 -2.02
C PHE A 108 -13.63 -3.48 -1.10
N ASN A 109 -13.47 -3.71 0.21
CA ASN A 109 -13.16 -2.64 1.15
C ASN A 109 -11.71 -2.12 0.95
N ARG A 110 -11.58 -1.05 0.16
CA ARG A 110 -10.30 -0.45 -0.22
C ARG A 110 -9.59 0.19 0.97
N PHE A 111 -10.32 0.81 1.89
CA PHE A 111 -9.74 1.40 3.10
C PHE A 111 -9.13 0.35 4.02
N ARG A 112 -9.86 -0.76 4.28
CA ARG A 112 -9.34 -1.91 5.04
C ARG A 112 -8.06 -2.45 4.42
N CYS A 113 -8.06 -2.63 3.11
CA CYS A 113 -6.89 -3.09 2.37
C CYS A 113 -5.71 -2.11 2.51
N ALA A 114 -5.92 -0.81 2.24
CA ALA A 114 -4.88 0.21 2.33
C ALA A 114 -4.27 0.29 3.75
N LYS A 115 -5.12 0.20 4.79
CA LYS A 115 -4.65 0.14 6.19
C LYS A 115 -3.73 -1.06 6.43
N LEU A 116 -4.16 -2.27 6.07
CA LEU A 116 -3.37 -3.49 6.27
C LEU A 116 -2.06 -3.48 5.48
N VAL A 117 -2.08 -2.92 4.27
CA VAL A 117 -0.87 -2.76 3.45
C VAL A 117 0.10 -1.76 4.08
N LEU A 118 -0.38 -0.64 4.62
CA LEU A 118 0.45 0.33 5.34
C LEU A 118 0.98 -0.23 6.67
N ASP A 119 0.19 -1.03 7.38
CA ASP A 119 0.62 -1.73 8.59
C ASP A 119 1.78 -2.70 8.24
N ALA A 120 1.63 -3.52 7.20
CA ALA A 120 2.68 -4.42 6.72
C ALA A 120 3.93 -3.66 6.26
N LEU A 121 3.76 -2.54 5.55
CA LEU A 121 4.87 -1.66 5.13
C LEU A 121 5.69 -1.14 6.32
N CYS A 122 5.01 -0.81 7.42
CA CYS A 122 5.67 -0.30 8.62
C CYS A 122 6.32 -1.42 9.44
N HIS A 123 5.70 -2.59 9.49
CA HIS A 123 6.15 -3.71 10.31
C HIS A 123 7.35 -4.45 9.71
N PHE A 124 7.41 -4.62 8.38
CA PHE A 124 8.46 -5.40 7.72
C PHE A 124 9.47 -4.53 6.96
N GLU A 125 10.75 -4.84 7.12
CA GLU A 125 11.85 -4.20 6.38
C GLU A 125 12.33 -5.07 5.20
N ASP A 126 11.47 -5.25 4.19
CA ASP A 126 11.81 -5.99 2.96
C ASP A 126 11.59 -5.15 1.71
N VAL A 127 12.57 -5.13 0.82
CA VAL A 127 12.55 -4.30 -0.40
C VAL A 127 11.39 -4.68 -1.33
N ASN A 128 11.06 -5.96 -1.44
CA ASN A 128 9.98 -6.42 -2.32
C ASN A 128 8.61 -6.07 -1.73
N MET A 129 8.43 -6.28 -0.42
CA MET A 129 7.21 -5.88 0.28
C MET A 129 7.02 -4.36 0.22
N ASN A 130 8.07 -3.58 0.42
CA ASN A 130 8.03 -2.12 0.27
C ASN A 130 7.53 -1.73 -1.12
N ARG A 131 8.11 -2.32 -2.18
CA ARG A 131 7.70 -2.05 -3.56
C ARG A 131 6.24 -2.41 -3.82
N MET A 132 5.78 -3.58 -3.37
CA MET A 132 4.38 -4.00 -3.54
C MET A 132 3.43 -3.10 -2.76
N ALA A 133 3.77 -2.77 -1.51
CA ALA A 133 2.92 -1.96 -0.65
C ALA A 133 2.72 -0.55 -1.21
N VAL A 134 3.80 0.13 -1.64
CA VAL A 134 3.65 1.47 -2.24
C VAL A 134 2.95 1.42 -3.59
N ALA A 135 3.11 0.35 -4.38
CA ALA A 135 2.36 0.16 -5.61
C ALA A 135 0.84 0.05 -5.32
N ILE A 136 0.45 -0.80 -4.38
CA ILE A 136 -0.95 -0.96 -3.96
C ILE A 136 -1.50 0.37 -3.42
N CYS A 137 -0.79 1.01 -2.49
CA CYS A 137 -1.22 2.28 -1.89
C CYS A 137 -1.33 3.42 -2.91
N SER A 138 -0.45 3.46 -3.92
CA SER A 138 -0.51 4.49 -4.97
C SER A 138 -1.82 4.46 -5.76
N ILE A 139 -2.43 3.27 -5.90
CA ILE A 139 -3.73 3.08 -6.54
C ILE A 139 -4.87 3.28 -5.55
N LEU A 140 -4.79 2.65 -4.37
CA LEU A 140 -5.89 2.68 -3.41
C LEU A 140 -6.14 4.07 -2.83
N ALA A 141 -5.09 4.86 -2.57
CA ALA A 141 -5.23 6.21 -2.04
C ALA A 141 -6.02 7.14 -2.96
N ALA A 142 -5.98 6.91 -4.29
CA ALA A 142 -6.80 7.66 -5.26
C ALA A 142 -8.24 7.14 -5.38
N LYS A 143 -8.60 6.03 -4.71
CA LYS A 143 -9.89 5.33 -4.84
C LYS A 143 -10.68 5.21 -3.55
N VAL A 144 -10.10 5.59 -2.41
CA VAL A 144 -10.81 5.71 -1.12
C VAL A 144 -11.34 7.14 -0.94
N SER A 145 -12.29 7.33 -0.04
CA SER A 145 -12.86 8.68 0.18
C SER A 145 -11.85 9.60 0.87
N THR A 146 -12.07 10.91 0.75
CA THR A 146 -11.28 11.94 1.45
C THR A 146 -11.22 11.72 2.98
N GLU A 147 -12.31 11.26 3.58
CA GLU A 147 -12.36 10.95 5.01
C GLU A 147 -11.44 9.76 5.35
N GLU A 148 -11.45 8.74 4.50
CA GLU A 148 -10.63 7.54 4.65
C GLU A 148 -9.15 7.81 4.40
N THR A 149 -8.80 8.58 3.35
CA THR A 149 -7.42 9.05 3.14
C THR A 149 -6.95 9.90 4.31
N SER A 150 -7.81 10.76 4.86
CA SER A 150 -7.48 11.55 6.04
C SER A 150 -7.16 10.67 7.25
N LYS A 151 -7.95 9.61 7.50
CA LYS A 151 -7.68 8.66 8.61
C LYS A 151 -6.35 7.91 8.44
N LEU A 152 -5.94 7.61 7.21
CA LEU A 152 -4.65 6.97 6.92
C LEU A 152 -3.49 7.97 7.02
N GLY A 153 -3.58 9.11 6.33
CA GLY A 153 -2.52 10.11 6.24
C GLY A 153 -2.27 10.84 7.56
N ALA A 154 -3.27 10.94 8.44
CA ALA A 154 -3.12 11.56 9.76
C ALA A 154 -2.37 10.68 10.77
N LYS A 155 -1.98 9.45 10.40
CA LYS A 155 -1.15 8.59 11.24
C LYS A 155 0.34 8.88 10.99
N PRO A 156 1.07 9.47 11.96
CA PRO A 156 2.47 9.86 11.75
C PRO A 156 3.38 8.70 11.37
N VAL A 157 3.10 7.49 11.86
CA VAL A 157 3.91 6.29 11.57
C VAL A 157 3.93 5.97 10.07
N TYR A 158 2.77 6.03 9.40
CA TYR A 158 2.68 5.77 7.96
C TYR A 158 3.37 6.86 7.16
N MET A 159 3.13 8.13 7.52
CA MET A 159 3.73 9.28 6.86
C MET A 159 5.26 9.24 6.96
N LYS A 160 5.79 9.02 8.17
CA LYS A 160 7.23 8.90 8.43
C LYS A 160 7.86 7.78 7.64
N LYS A 161 7.23 6.60 7.56
CA LYS A 161 7.75 5.46 6.78
C LYS A 161 7.84 5.79 5.30
N LEU A 162 6.79 6.38 4.71
CA LEU A 162 6.77 6.77 3.29
C LEU A 162 7.82 7.84 2.98
N LEU A 163 7.95 8.86 3.83
CA LEU A 163 8.98 9.90 3.68
C LEU A 163 10.39 9.33 3.81
N ALA A 164 10.65 8.42 4.76
CA ALA A 164 11.94 7.77 4.89
C ALA A 164 12.32 6.96 3.63
N MET A 165 11.34 6.33 2.98
CA MET A 165 11.57 5.66 1.69
C MET A 165 12.00 6.67 0.62
N VAL A 166 11.31 7.81 0.50
CA VAL A 166 11.70 8.89 -0.44
C VAL A 166 13.11 9.40 -0.14
N GLN A 167 13.39 9.72 1.13
CA GLN A 167 14.70 10.20 1.60
C GLN A 167 15.83 9.26 1.18
N SER A 168 15.68 7.95 1.45
CA SER A 168 16.66 6.93 1.06
C SER A 168 16.95 6.92 -0.45
N ARG A 169 15.93 7.15 -1.30
CA ARG A 169 16.12 7.21 -2.77
C ARG A 169 16.74 8.52 -3.23
N VAL A 170 16.43 9.64 -2.58
CA VAL A 170 17.08 10.94 -2.84
C VAL A 170 18.58 10.85 -2.52
N GLU A 171 18.94 10.32 -1.35
CA GLU A 171 20.33 10.13 -0.93
C GLU A 171 21.10 9.21 -1.88
N SER A 172 20.45 8.14 -2.34
CA SER A 172 21.02 7.19 -3.30
C SER A 172 20.91 7.65 -4.75
N LYS A 173 20.32 8.82 -5.03
CA LYS A 173 20.00 9.34 -6.38
C LYS A 173 19.29 8.33 -7.29
N MET A 174 18.38 7.55 -6.71
CA MET A 174 17.70 6.44 -7.39
C MET A 174 16.30 6.87 -7.86
N SER A 175 16.14 7.12 -9.17
CA SER A 175 14.84 7.31 -9.81
C SER A 175 14.27 5.97 -10.27
N ASP A 176 13.69 5.21 -9.33
CA ASP A 176 13.05 3.93 -9.62
C ASP A 176 11.52 4.01 -9.55
N ILE A 177 10.86 2.91 -9.92
CA ILE A 177 9.41 2.81 -9.85
C ILE A 177 8.89 2.89 -8.41
N THR A 178 9.69 2.45 -7.43
CA THR A 178 9.35 2.53 -6.00
C THR A 178 9.23 3.98 -5.56
N LEU A 179 10.18 4.84 -5.91
CA LEU A 179 10.10 6.28 -5.65
C LEU A 179 8.85 6.88 -6.27
N LYS A 180 8.59 6.56 -7.55
CA LYS A 180 7.43 7.06 -8.29
C LYS A 180 6.10 6.62 -7.65
N PHE A 181 5.99 5.40 -7.15
CA PHE A 181 4.81 4.95 -6.42
C PHE A 181 4.69 5.58 -5.04
N THR A 182 5.80 5.72 -4.32
CA THR A 182 5.82 6.33 -2.99
C THR A 182 5.36 7.79 -3.05
N LEU A 183 5.90 8.58 -3.99
CA LEU A 183 5.47 9.97 -4.22
C LEU A 183 3.99 10.05 -4.60
N SER A 184 3.51 9.12 -5.44
CA SER A 184 2.10 9.07 -5.82
C SER A 184 1.18 8.76 -4.64
N ALA A 185 1.59 7.84 -3.75
CA ALA A 185 0.85 7.51 -2.54
C ALA A 185 0.83 8.70 -1.57
N LEU A 186 1.98 9.36 -1.35
CA LEU A 186 2.09 10.55 -0.52
C LEU A 186 1.17 11.66 -1.04
N TRP A 187 1.23 11.99 -2.33
CA TRP A 187 0.36 12.99 -2.94
C TRP A 187 -1.11 12.72 -2.63
N ASN A 188 -1.61 11.52 -2.94
CA ASN A 188 -3.01 11.15 -2.74
C ASN A 188 -3.43 11.13 -1.25
N LEU A 189 -2.50 10.89 -0.32
CA LEU A 189 -2.77 10.96 1.12
C LEU A 189 -2.81 12.40 1.64
N THR A 190 -2.15 13.34 0.96
CA THR A 190 -2.02 14.74 1.39
C THR A 190 -2.84 15.75 0.58
N ASP A 191 -3.45 15.37 -0.54
CA ASP A 191 -4.05 16.32 -1.50
C ASP A 191 -5.24 17.11 -0.91
N GLU A 192 -6.08 16.47 -0.10
CA GLU A 192 -7.43 16.99 0.21
C GLU A 192 -7.73 17.25 1.70
N SER A 193 -6.80 16.99 2.63
CA SER A 193 -7.04 17.12 4.08
C SER A 193 -5.99 17.96 4.80
N ALA A 194 -6.44 18.99 5.53
CA ALA A 194 -5.56 19.82 6.35
C ALA A 194 -4.80 18.99 7.40
N ALA A 195 -5.46 18.01 8.02
CA ALA A 195 -4.84 17.17 9.05
C ALA A 195 -3.67 16.33 8.50
N THR A 196 -3.79 15.81 7.27
CA THR A 196 -2.72 15.02 6.66
C THR A 196 -1.57 15.91 6.19
N CYS A 197 -1.86 17.12 5.72
CA CYS A 197 -0.85 18.15 5.43
C CYS A 197 -0.06 18.53 6.68
N THR A 198 -0.72 18.76 7.82
CA THR A 198 -0.02 19.06 9.09
C THR A 198 0.97 17.96 9.44
N VAL A 199 0.53 16.70 9.46
CA VAL A 199 1.42 15.56 9.75
C VAL A 199 2.55 15.47 8.73
N PHE A 200 2.29 15.69 7.44
CA PHE A 200 3.33 15.71 6.41
C PHE A 200 4.39 16.80 6.67
N LEU A 201 3.98 18.00 7.06
CA LEU A 201 4.88 19.11 7.39
C LEU A 201 5.70 18.82 8.65
N GLU A 202 5.06 18.34 9.71
CA GLU A 202 5.72 17.96 10.98
C GLU A 202 6.77 16.86 10.78
N GLN A 203 6.55 15.94 9.83
CA GLN A 203 7.52 14.91 9.48
C GLN A 203 8.60 15.38 8.47
N GLY A 204 8.69 16.68 8.20
CA GLY A 204 9.72 17.26 7.32
C GLY A 204 9.48 17.04 5.82
N GLY A 205 8.26 16.65 5.43
CA GLY A 205 7.93 16.29 4.04
C GLY A 205 8.16 17.42 3.04
N ALA A 206 7.88 18.67 3.43
CA ALA A 206 8.12 19.86 2.62
C ALA A 206 9.60 20.03 2.21
N TYR A 207 10.51 19.94 3.18
CA TYR A 207 11.94 20.06 2.92
C TYR A 207 12.45 18.90 2.05
N LEU A 208 11.97 17.68 2.31
CA LEU A 208 12.30 16.53 1.50
C LEU A 208 11.81 16.69 0.05
N PHE A 209 10.58 17.16 -0.17
CA PHE A 209 10.05 17.36 -1.52
C PHE A 209 10.84 18.41 -2.31
N LEU A 210 11.31 19.48 -1.66
CA LEU A 210 12.25 20.42 -2.27
C LEU A 210 13.56 19.74 -2.68
N ASN A 211 14.09 18.85 -1.84
CA ASN A 211 15.29 18.08 -2.17
C ASN A 211 15.05 17.11 -3.33
N VAL A 212 13.89 16.44 -3.39
CA VAL A 212 13.50 15.59 -4.54
C VAL A 212 13.56 16.39 -5.84
N LEU A 213 12.95 17.58 -5.88
CA LEU A 213 12.96 18.44 -7.07
C LEU A 213 14.37 18.89 -7.46
N LYS A 214 15.22 19.22 -6.48
CA LYS A 214 16.63 19.59 -6.75
C LYS A 214 17.45 18.41 -7.28
N THR A 215 17.25 17.23 -6.71
CA THR A 215 18.01 16.01 -7.06
C THR A 215 17.58 15.43 -8.40
N PHE A 216 16.28 15.49 -8.73
CA PHE A 216 15.69 14.89 -9.92
C PHE A 216 15.09 15.92 -10.89
N LYS A 217 15.69 17.12 -10.97
CA LYS A 217 15.26 18.25 -11.80
C LYS A 217 15.08 17.96 -13.30
N ASP A 218 15.66 16.87 -13.79
CA ASP A 218 15.60 16.46 -15.21
C ASP A 218 14.64 15.26 -15.42
N ASP A 219 13.96 14.78 -14.36
CA ASP A 219 12.95 13.71 -14.43
C ASP A 219 11.54 14.29 -14.28
N SER A 220 10.94 14.70 -15.40
CA SER A 220 9.60 15.29 -15.45
C SER A 220 8.50 14.39 -14.86
N ALA A 221 8.70 13.07 -14.84
CA ALA A 221 7.77 12.14 -14.23
C ALA A 221 7.80 12.20 -12.69
N ILE A 222 8.96 12.49 -12.09
CA ILE A 222 9.08 12.77 -10.65
C ILE A 222 8.51 14.14 -10.34
N GLU A 223 8.86 15.17 -11.10
CA GLU A 223 8.37 16.53 -10.87
C GLU A 223 6.85 16.60 -10.87
N THR A 224 6.20 15.98 -11.86
CA THR A 224 4.72 15.94 -11.96
C THR A 224 4.08 15.25 -10.75
N LYS A 225 4.76 14.27 -10.15
CA LYS A 225 4.25 13.56 -8.96
C LYS A 225 4.40 14.35 -7.67
N VAL A 226 5.44 15.18 -7.57
CA VAL A 226 5.68 16.06 -6.41
C VAL A 226 4.80 17.31 -6.46
N LEU A 227 4.64 17.91 -7.64
CA LEU A 227 3.91 19.16 -7.84
C LEU A 227 2.41 18.96 -8.09
N GLY A 228 2.01 17.73 -8.44
CA GLY A 228 0.65 17.42 -8.91
C GLY A 228 0.34 18.04 -10.28
N LYS A 229 -0.80 17.64 -10.87
CA LYS A 229 -1.21 18.11 -12.21
C LYS A 229 -1.63 19.59 -12.28
N GLN A 230 -1.73 20.31 -11.16
CA GLN A 230 -2.27 21.68 -11.13
C GLN A 230 -1.38 22.76 -10.49
N ASN A 231 -0.15 22.50 -10.03
CA ASN A 231 0.54 23.49 -9.19
C ASN A 231 2.02 23.72 -9.51
N ILE A 232 2.29 24.28 -10.69
CA ILE A 232 3.54 25.03 -10.92
C ILE A 232 3.61 26.26 -9.96
N PHE A 233 2.49 26.73 -9.42
CA PHE A 233 2.43 27.90 -8.52
C PHE A 233 2.16 27.61 -7.03
N LYS A 234 1.44 26.53 -6.63
CA LYS A 234 1.13 26.31 -5.20
C LYS A 234 2.26 25.70 -4.38
N VAL A 235 3.31 25.08 -4.92
CA VAL A 235 4.37 24.60 -4.01
C VAL A 235 5.20 25.77 -3.48
N HIS A 236 5.46 26.80 -4.29
CA HIS A 236 5.97 28.06 -3.74
C HIS A 236 4.95 28.73 -2.80
N PHE A 237 3.66 28.77 -3.15
CA PHE A 237 2.64 29.47 -2.35
C PHE A 237 2.21 28.73 -1.06
N VAL A 238 2.23 27.41 -1.02
CA VAL A 238 1.89 26.56 0.15
C VAL A 238 3.10 26.44 1.07
N LEU A 239 4.33 26.42 0.53
CA LEU A 239 5.52 26.59 1.36
C LEU A 239 5.59 28.02 1.93
N TYR A 240 5.13 29.05 1.22
CA TYR A 240 5.08 30.42 1.74
C TYR A 240 3.93 30.65 2.75
N GLU A 241 2.69 30.26 2.42
CA GLU A 241 1.53 30.46 3.30
C GLU A 241 1.49 29.49 4.48
N SER A 242 1.92 28.24 4.34
CA SER A 242 1.95 27.31 5.49
C SER A 242 3.09 27.66 6.45
N TYR A 243 4.22 28.21 5.97
CA TYR A 243 5.20 28.85 6.85
C TYR A 243 4.59 30.10 7.50
N CYS A 244 3.91 30.99 6.79
CA CYS A 244 3.35 32.20 7.42
C CYS A 244 2.17 31.94 8.39
N ARG A 245 1.29 30.96 8.15
CA ARG A 245 0.18 30.63 9.07
C ARG A 245 0.64 29.89 10.31
N CYS A 246 1.45 28.83 10.16
CA CYS A 246 1.96 28.10 11.32
C CYS A 246 2.98 28.92 12.12
N PHE A 247 3.75 29.83 11.50
CA PHE A 247 4.70 30.69 12.22
C PHE A 247 4.01 31.87 12.93
N ASN A 248 2.90 32.41 12.40
CA ASN A 248 2.10 33.42 13.10
C ASN A 248 1.34 32.83 14.30
N GLU A 249 0.79 31.61 14.20
CA GLU A 249 0.18 30.93 15.34
C GLU A 249 1.21 30.56 16.42
N PHE A 250 2.45 30.23 16.04
CA PHE A 250 3.52 29.93 17.00
C PHE A 250 4.04 31.18 17.74
N ILE A 251 4.15 32.33 17.06
CA ILE A 251 4.52 33.63 17.67
C ILE A 251 3.43 34.17 18.59
N GLU A 252 2.15 33.96 18.29
CA GLU A 252 1.03 34.35 19.17
C GLU A 252 0.98 33.51 20.46
N THR A 253 1.49 32.27 20.44
CA THR A 253 1.56 31.43 21.66
C THR A 253 2.80 31.65 22.53
N GLU A 254 3.95 32.02 21.97
CA GLU A 254 5.16 32.32 22.76
C GLU A 254 5.19 33.75 23.32
N SER A 255 4.36 34.67 22.81
CA SER A 255 4.17 36.01 23.39
C SER A 255 3.29 36.02 24.66
N CYS A 256 2.81 34.86 25.11
CA CYS A 256 2.15 34.66 26.42
C CYS A 256 3.06 34.05 27.50
N PHE A 257 4.36 33.82 27.22
CA PHE A 257 5.34 33.33 28.20
C PHE A 257 6.58 34.25 28.30
N ALA A 258 6.36 35.56 28.18
CA ALA A 258 7.26 36.57 28.73
C ALA A 258 6.94 36.80 30.22
#